data_AF-A0A7C7KT41-F1
#
_entry.id   AF-A0A7C7KT41-F1
#
_cell.length_a   1.000
_cell.length_b   1.000
_cell.length_c   1.000
_cell.angle_alpha   90.00
_cell.angle_beta   90.00
_cell.angle_gamma   90.00
#
_symmetry.space_group_name_H-M   'P 1'
#
loop_
_entity.id
_entity.type
_entity.pdbx_description
1 polymer ?
#
loop_
_entity_poly.entity_id
_entity_poly.type
_entity_poly.pdbx_seq_one_letter_code
_entity_poly.pdbx_strand_id
1 'polypeptide(L)'
;MAYKYLPKSLIGRPKKDFSVPIFRWLKKELKEYLTYYLSERRLKENGILDYKKVIKLRDQYLNGKKIDIHKLWFLLIFEMWREKWL
;
A
#
# COMPACT_ATOMS: atom_id res chain seq x y z
N MET A 1 19.55 21.55 25.17
CA MET A 1 20.42 20.35 25.19
C MET A 1 20.65 19.73 23.81
N ALA A 2 19.64 19.53 22.94
CA ALA A 2 19.83 18.93 21.60
C ALA A 2 20.71 19.76 20.61
N TYR A 3 20.71 21.09 20.73
CA TYR A 3 21.48 22.01 19.87
C TYR A 3 23.00 21.81 19.88
N LYS A 4 23.54 21.16 20.91
CA LYS A 4 24.99 20.95 21.06
C LYS A 4 25.51 19.74 20.27
N TYR A 5 24.64 18.81 19.91
CA TYR A 5 25.04 17.51 19.34
C TYR A 5 24.40 17.22 17.97
N LEU A 6 23.46 18.04 17.50
CA LEU A 6 22.80 17.88 16.22
C LEU A 6 23.07 19.08 15.30
N PRO A 7 23.31 18.86 13.99
CA PRO A 7 23.38 19.92 12.99
C PRO A 7 22.17 20.86 13.07
N LYS A 8 22.39 22.17 12.97
CA LYS A 8 21.32 23.20 12.99
C LYS A 8 20.23 22.94 11.94
N SER A 9 20.59 22.31 10.82
CA SER A 9 19.69 21.90 9.74
C SER A 9 18.64 20.85 10.15
N LEU A 10 18.88 20.10 11.23
CA LEU A 10 17.95 19.08 11.74
C LEU A 10 17.01 19.62 12.82
N ILE A 11 17.39 20.68 13.54
CA ILE A 11 16.66 21.14 14.72
C ILE A 11 15.61 22.21 14.36
N GLY A 12 15.88 23.04 13.35
CA GLY A 12 14.98 24.13 12.93
C GLY A 12 13.98 23.74 11.84
N ARG A 13 13.91 22.47 11.45
CA ARG A 13 13.04 22.04 10.34
C ARG A 13 11.58 21.99 10.83
N PRO A 14 10.62 22.66 10.17
CA PRO A 14 9.21 22.54 10.52
C PRO A 14 8.78 21.08 10.49
N LYS A 15 7.92 20.66 11.43
CA LYS A 15 7.39 19.29 11.48
C LYS A 15 6.80 18.96 10.11
N LYS A 16 7.46 18.03 9.41
CA LYS A 16 6.90 17.44 8.20
C LYS A 16 5.96 16.34 8.61
N ASP A 17 4.87 16.24 7.89
CA ASP A 17 4.00 15.09 7.89
C ASP A 17 4.83 13.84 7.58
N PHE A 18 4.72 12.84 8.45
CA PHE A 18 5.23 11.49 8.20
C PHE A 18 4.28 10.74 7.25
N SER A 19 3.88 11.39 6.16
CA SER A 19 2.98 10.79 5.20
C SER A 19 3.65 9.58 4.58
N VAL A 20 3.05 8.41 4.77
CA VAL A 20 3.54 7.16 4.19
C VAL A 20 3.43 7.26 2.67
N PRO A 21 4.51 7.00 1.90
CA PRO A 21 4.50 7.14 0.45
C PRO A 21 3.83 5.93 -0.22
N ILE A 22 2.56 5.67 0.10
CA ILE A 22 1.79 4.48 -0.32
C ILE A 22 1.85 4.29 -1.85
N PHE A 23 1.70 5.37 -2.62
CA PHE A 23 1.78 5.31 -4.08
C PHE A 23 3.11 4.75 -4.59
N ARG A 24 4.23 5.19 -4.00
CA ARG A 24 5.56 4.71 -4.39
C ARG A 24 5.70 3.23 -4.06
N TRP A 25 5.29 2.84 -2.86
CA TRP A 25 5.39 1.48 -2.37
C TRP A 25 4.56 0.51 -3.21
N LEU A 26 3.29 0.81 -3.43
CA LEU A 26 2.41 -0.02 -4.27
C LEU A 26 2.93 -0.14 -5.71
N LYS A 27 3.62 0.88 -6.24
CA LYS A 27 4.17 0.84 -7.60
C LYS A 27 5.48 0.06 -7.71
N LYS A 28 6.27 0.01 -6.63
CA LYS A 28 7.61 -0.60 -6.61
C LYS A 28 7.68 -1.69 -5.55
N GLU A 29 8.00 -1.34 -4.30
CA GLU A 29 8.34 -2.29 -3.24
C GLU A 29 7.24 -3.36 -2.98
N LEU A 30 5.96 -3.00 -3.17
CA LEU A 30 4.81 -3.86 -2.88
C LEU A 30 4.09 -4.36 -4.14
N LYS A 31 4.67 -4.16 -5.33
CA LYS A 31 4.04 -4.61 -6.57
C LYS A 31 3.84 -6.13 -6.58
N GLU A 32 4.83 -6.89 -6.12
CA GLU A 32 4.75 -8.35 -6.05
C GLU A 32 3.66 -8.80 -5.08
N TYR A 33 3.56 -8.15 -3.93
CA TYR A 33 2.52 -8.37 -2.93
C TYR A 33 1.12 -8.11 -3.51
N LEU A 34 0.94 -7.01 -4.25
CA LEU A 34 -0.31 -6.73 -4.96
C LEU A 34 -0.68 -7.84 -5.94
N THR A 35 0.26 -8.28 -6.77
CA THR A 35 0.00 -9.33 -7.77
C THR A 35 -0.28 -10.69 -7.12
N TYR A 36 0.35 -10.97 -5.99
CA TYR A 36 0.19 -12.22 -5.25
C TYR A 36 -1.14 -12.23 -4.49
N TYR A 37 -1.31 -11.34 -3.51
CA TYR A 37 -2.47 -11.33 -2.60
C TYR A 37 -3.77 -10.99 -3.33
N LEU A 38 -3.72 -10.11 -4.33
CA LEU A 38 -4.89 -9.74 -5.13
C LEU A 38 -4.94 -10.53 -6.45
N SER A 39 -4.44 -11.77 -6.47
CA SER A 39 -4.57 -12.67 -7.61
C SER A 39 -5.98 -13.25 -7.71
N GLU A 40 -6.42 -13.55 -8.93
CA GLU A 40 -7.74 -14.16 -9.17
C GLU A 40 -7.94 -15.45 -8.38
N ARG A 41 -6.92 -16.32 -8.40
CA ARG A 41 -6.95 -17.60 -7.69
C ARG A 41 -7.23 -17.39 -6.21
N ARG A 42 -6.44 -16.55 -5.53
CA ARG A 42 -6.56 -16.33 -4.08
C ARG A 42 -7.85 -15.63 -3.69
N LEU A 43 -8.30 -14.67 -4.49
CA LEU A 43 -9.56 -13.97 -4.26
C LEU A 43 -10.77 -14.90 -4.44
N LYS A 44 -10.72 -15.83 -5.40
CA LYS A 44 -11.76 -16.85 -5.55
C LYS A 44 -11.75 -17.87 -4.42
N GLU A 45 -10.57 -18.30 -3.98
CA GLU A 45 -10.40 -19.24 -2.86
C GLU A 45 -10.97 -18.69 -1.55
N ASN A 46 -10.83 -17.38 -1.30
CA ASN A 46 -11.34 -16.78 -0.07
C ASN A 46 -12.84 -16.45 -0.10
N GLY A 47 -13.41 -16.15 -1.28
CA GLY A 47 -14.84 -15.87 -1.45
C GLY A 47 -15.38 -14.62 -0.74
N ILE A 48 -14.54 -13.81 -0.09
CA ILE A 48 -14.98 -12.64 0.71
C ILE A 48 -15.11 -11.39 -0.18
N LEU A 49 -14.17 -11.23 -1.11
CA LEU A 49 -14.10 -10.06 -1.98
C LEU A 49 -14.64 -10.38 -3.37
N ASP A 50 -15.29 -9.40 -4.00
CA ASP A 50 -15.64 -9.47 -5.42
C ASP A 50 -14.37 -9.42 -6.27
N TYR A 51 -13.85 -10.61 -6.63
CA TYR A 51 -12.58 -10.76 -7.33
C TYR A 51 -12.52 -9.94 -8.62
N LYS A 52 -13.65 -9.81 -9.35
CA LYS A 52 -13.69 -9.05 -10.61
C LYS A 52 -13.42 -7.58 -10.37
N LYS A 53 -14.04 -6.99 -9.33
CA LYS A 53 -13.83 -5.59 -8.96
C LYS A 53 -12.41 -5.34 -8.46
N VAL A 54 -11.87 -6.26 -7.64
CA VAL A 54 -10.53 -6.14 -7.07
C VAL A 54 -9.45 -6.22 -8.16
N ILE A 55 -9.54 -7.22 -9.05
CA ILE A 55 -8.62 -7.37 -10.19
C ILE A 55 -8.69 -6.15 -11.10
N LYS A 56 -9.89 -5.69 -11.44
CA LYS A 56 -10.07 -4.49 -12.26
C LYS A 56 -9.38 -3.28 -11.63
N LEU A 57 -9.53 -3.07 -10.33
CA LEU A 57 -8.89 -1.96 -9.62
C LEU A 57 -7.36 -2.08 -9.61
N ARG A 58 -6.84 -3.28 -9.29
CA ARG A 58 -5.41 -3.61 -9.32
C ARG A 58 -4.81 -3.33 -10.70
N ASP A 59 -5.45 -3.82 -11.76
CA ASP A 59 -4.93 -3.71 -13.12
C ASP A 59 -5.01 -2.28 -13.65
N GLN A 60 -6.08 -1.53 -13.30
CA GLN A 60 -6.13 -0.09 -13.57
C GLN A 60 -4.94 0.64 -12.94
N TYR A 61 -4.62 0.33 -11.69
CA TYR A 61 -3.45 0.91 -11.00
C TYR A 61 -2.12 0.53 -11.65
N LEU A 62 -1.90 -0.76 -11.93
CA LEU A 62 -0.66 -1.26 -12.52
C LEU A 62 -0.43 -0.72 -13.93
N ASN A 63 -1.51 -0.47 -14.68
CA ASN A 63 -1.48 0.18 -15.99
C ASN A 63 -1.34 1.72 -15.91
N GLY A 64 -1.12 2.27 -14.72
CA GLY A 64 -0.85 3.70 -14.53
C GLY A 64 -2.09 4.59 -14.55
N LYS A 65 -3.31 4.04 -14.46
CA LYS A 65 -4.51 4.87 -14.32
C LYS A 65 -4.55 5.52 -12.95
N LYS A 66 -5.02 6.77 -12.90
CA LYS A 66 -5.27 7.47 -11.65
C LYS A 66 -6.51 6.87 -10.98
N ILE A 67 -6.28 6.13 -9.90
CA ILE A 67 -7.32 5.53 -9.07
C ILE A 67 -7.18 6.00 -7.63
N ASP A 68 -8.19 5.72 -6.81
CA ASP A 68 -8.07 5.82 -5.37
C ASP A 68 -7.15 4.70 -4.83
N ILE A 69 -5.91 5.07 -4.53
CA ILE A 69 -4.87 4.15 -4.06
C ILE A 69 -5.15 3.61 -2.66
N HIS A 70 -5.96 4.31 -1.85
CA HIS A 70 -6.27 3.88 -0.49
C HIS A 70 -7.14 2.63 -0.52
N LYS A 71 -8.05 2.51 -1.49
CA LYS A 71 -8.82 1.27 -1.70
C LYS A 71 -7.91 0.08 -1.96
N LEU A 72 -6.94 0.25 -2.85
CA LEU A 72 -6.00 -0.82 -3.19
C LEU A 72 -5.11 -1.19 -1.99
N TRP A 73 -4.67 -0.18 -1.23
CA TRP A 73 -3.92 -0.37 0.02
C TRP A 73 -4.72 -1.17 1.05
N PHE A 74 -5.97 -0.79 1.32
CA PHE A 74 -6.81 -1.49 2.30
C PHE A 74 -7.11 -2.93 1.90
N LEU A 75 -7.35 -3.19 0.61
CA LEU A 75 -7.55 -4.55 0.10
C LEU A 75 -6.30 -5.40 0.29
N LEU A 76 -5.12 -4.85 0.02
CA LEU A 76 -3.85 -5.54 0.22
C LEU A 76 -3.63 -5.87 1.70
N ILE A 77 -3.76 -4.88 2.58
CA ILE A 77 -3.59 -5.09 4.02
C ILE A 77 -4.62 -6.08 4.56
N PHE A 78 -5.87 -6.02 4.12
CA PHE A 78 -6.90 -6.97 4.50
C PHE A 78 -6.52 -8.40 4.11
N GLU A 79 -6.10 -8.64 2.86
CA GLU A 79 -5.72 -9.99 2.41
C GLU A 79 -4.48 -10.54 3.15
N MET A 80 -3.50 -9.68 3.44
CA MET A 80 -2.30 -10.05 4.21
C MET A 80 -2.64 -10.36 5.67
N TRP A 81 -3.48 -9.53 6.30
CA TRP A 81 -3.95 -9.77 7.67
C TRP A 81 -4.76 -11.05 7.73
N ARG A 82 -5.69 -11.24 6.80
CA ARG A 82 -6.54 -12.44 6.72
C ARG A 82 -5.70 -13.70 6.63
N GLU A 83 -4.75 -13.79 5.70
CA GLU A 83 -3.88 -14.97 5.58
C GLU A 83 -3.17 -15.34 6.89
N LYS A 84 -2.82 -14.35 7.71
CA LYS A 84 -2.10 -14.59 8.95
C LYS A 84 -3.00 -14.99 10.12
N TRP A 85 -4.25 -14.55 10.14
CA TRP A 85 -5.10 -14.60 11.34
C TRP A 85 -6.45 -15.29 11.16
N LEU A 86 -6.86 -15.59 9.92
CA LEU A 86 -8.11 -16.27 9.54
C LEU A 86 -7.78 -17.57 8.80
#